data_AF-A0A5C6CN33-F1
#
_entry.id   AF-A0A5C6CN33-F1
#
_cell.length_a   1.000
_cell.length_b   1.000
_cell.length_c   1.000
_cell.angle_alpha   90.00
_cell.angle_beta   90.00
_cell.angle_gamma   90.00
#
_symmetry.space_group_name_H-M   'P 1'
#
loop_
_entity.id
_entity.type
_entity.pdbx_description
1 polymer ?
#
loop_
_entity_poly.entity_id
_entity_poly.type
_entity_poly.pdbx_seq_one_letter_code
_entity_poly.pdbx_strand_id
1 'polypeptide(L)'
;MSDEPEPTSYQLVKCNTVEDFYRTVTRYMAPRETNAGGRSVFRGVGDSDYLLCPSVFRQDPARSDVDLEVSDLIFFLRQCSISGMPLPPMHDDLNSAIYVHNDIAFDWKANHACSWPCQHVLPFLALAQHHGVSTRLLDWTYDPMIAIYFAATSSMEHVATAFKLKHGEDLLGFNRDRFDPLQLAYKSYLPWSDSTVPKSLAVWCTSVAAVKATGGSNESNLNTVELVHVPRSLAPNILAQKGLFTLVRGFLGNTPILCVDEAIAAWRCENEDAFNKIHPTEHREVVKVTLPTKLVAGLCELLWQLEITPATVMPGFAGAAKALRWAQLAYALDKRAQPYLQKGDSLL
;
A
#
# COMPACT_ATOMS: atom_id res chain seq x y z
N MET A 1 4.92 -34.82 -18.76
CA MET A 1 4.42 -33.73 -17.90
C MET A 1 4.75 -32.46 -18.63
N SER A 2 3.72 -31.78 -19.12
CA SER A 2 3.82 -30.52 -19.85
C SER A 2 4.46 -29.47 -18.94
N ASP A 3 5.53 -28.83 -19.42
CA ASP A 3 6.08 -27.57 -18.90
C ASP A 3 5.09 -26.44 -19.21
N GLU A 4 3.87 -26.50 -18.66
CA GLU A 4 3.05 -25.30 -18.58
C GLU A 4 3.65 -24.43 -17.46
N PRO A 5 4.03 -23.17 -17.76
CA PRO A 5 4.50 -22.27 -16.72
C PRO A 5 3.39 -22.15 -15.67
N GLU A 6 3.75 -22.31 -14.39
CA GLU A 6 2.81 -22.10 -13.30
C GLU A 6 2.07 -20.77 -13.53
N PRO A 7 0.73 -20.75 -13.39
CA PRO A 7 -0.03 -19.53 -13.61
C PRO A 7 0.49 -18.44 -12.68
N THR A 8 1.07 -17.39 -13.25
CA THR A 8 1.58 -16.25 -12.49
C THR A 8 0.45 -15.61 -11.71
N SER A 9 0.69 -15.25 -10.44
CA SER A 9 -0.33 -14.65 -9.56
C SER A 9 -0.81 -13.26 -10.01
N TYR A 10 -0.10 -12.65 -10.96
CA TYR A 10 -0.44 -11.35 -11.54
C TYR A 10 0.08 -11.21 -12.98
N GLN A 11 -0.46 -10.21 -13.69
CA GLN A 11 0.05 -9.74 -14.98
C GLN A 11 1.02 -8.58 -14.76
N LEU A 12 2.22 -8.66 -15.38
CA LEU A 12 3.24 -7.61 -15.26
C LEU A 12 3.20 -6.67 -16.48
N VAL A 13 3.10 -5.37 -16.22
CA VAL A 13 3.22 -4.30 -17.22
C VAL A 13 4.43 -3.44 -16.88
N LYS A 14 5.39 -3.32 -17.81
CA LYS A 14 6.61 -2.53 -17.65
C LYS A 14 6.51 -1.25 -18.46
N CYS A 15 6.41 -0.11 -17.77
CA CYS A 15 6.39 1.20 -18.39
C CYS A 15 7.80 1.79 -18.40
N ASN A 16 8.16 2.51 -19.47
CA ASN A 16 9.48 3.13 -19.63
C ASN A 16 9.44 4.67 -19.61
N THR A 17 8.25 5.26 -19.49
CA THR A 17 8.05 6.71 -19.37
C THR A 17 7.03 7.01 -18.27
N VAL A 18 7.11 8.22 -17.70
CA VAL A 18 6.16 8.69 -16.68
C VAL A 18 4.74 8.78 -17.23
N GLU A 19 4.59 9.26 -18.46
CA GLU A 19 3.29 9.39 -19.12
C GLU A 19 2.63 8.03 -19.37
N ASP A 20 3.38 7.06 -19.90
CA ASP A 20 2.88 5.71 -20.14
C ASP A 20 2.47 5.02 -18.83
N PHE A 21 3.26 5.18 -17.78
CA PHE A 21 2.93 4.68 -16.44
C PHE A 21 1.64 5.28 -15.89
N TYR A 22 1.50 6.61 -15.93
CA TYR A 22 0.29 7.32 -15.50
C TYR A 22 -0.94 6.86 -16.29
N ARG A 23 -0.87 6.86 -17.63
CA ARG A 23 -1.97 6.43 -18.51
C ARG A 23 -2.33 4.97 -18.27
N THR A 24 -1.33 4.10 -18.09
CA THR A 24 -1.55 2.68 -17.83
C THR A 24 -2.25 2.44 -16.50
N VAL A 25 -1.78 3.04 -15.40
CA VAL A 25 -2.41 2.88 -14.08
C VAL A 25 -3.84 3.42 -14.07
N THR A 26 -4.06 4.61 -14.62
CA THR A 26 -5.39 5.23 -14.69
C THR A 26 -6.36 4.50 -15.63
N ARG A 27 -5.87 3.76 -16.64
CA ARG A 27 -6.72 2.92 -17.50
C ARG A 27 -7.47 1.83 -16.74
N TYR A 28 -6.90 1.36 -15.62
CA TYR A 28 -7.55 0.39 -14.74
C TYR A 28 -8.61 1.02 -13.83
N MET A 29 -8.85 2.34 -13.91
CA MET A 29 -10.03 2.93 -13.29
C MET A 29 -11.28 2.44 -14.01
N ALA A 30 -12.08 1.65 -13.30
CA ALA A 30 -13.35 1.22 -13.85
C ALA A 30 -14.31 2.41 -14.09
N PRO A 31 -15.12 2.40 -15.17
CA PRO A 31 -16.08 3.46 -15.47
C PRO A 31 -17.07 3.66 -14.33
N ARG A 32 -17.39 4.92 -13.99
CA ARG A 32 -18.35 5.25 -12.90
C ARG A 32 -19.76 4.68 -13.09
N GLU A 33 -20.12 4.26 -14.29
CA GLU A 33 -21.50 3.92 -14.70
C GLU A 33 -21.81 2.42 -14.69
N THR A 34 -20.87 1.55 -14.31
CA THR A 34 -21.18 0.12 -14.18
C THR A 34 -21.97 -0.13 -12.89
N ASN A 35 -23.28 -0.39 -13.03
CA ASN A 35 -24.19 -0.76 -11.94
C ASN A 35 -23.81 -2.06 -11.19
N ALA A 36 -22.71 -2.71 -11.57
CA ALA A 36 -22.28 -4.02 -11.09
C ALA A 36 -20.87 -3.96 -10.51
N GLY A 37 -20.68 -3.35 -9.33
CA GLY A 37 -19.54 -3.65 -8.43
C GLY A 37 -18.10 -3.41 -8.95
N GLY A 38 -17.91 -2.95 -10.18
CA GLY A 38 -16.63 -2.74 -10.84
C GLY A 38 -15.95 -1.48 -10.33
N ARG A 39 -15.44 -1.51 -9.11
CA ARG A 39 -14.45 -0.54 -8.65
C ARG A 39 -13.10 -1.22 -8.59
N SER A 40 -12.08 -0.56 -9.08
CA SER A 40 -10.70 -1.03 -8.92
C SER A 40 -10.10 -0.48 -7.63
N VAL A 41 -9.17 -1.24 -7.08
CA VAL A 41 -8.35 -0.86 -5.92
C VAL A 41 -6.90 -0.89 -6.33
N PHE A 42 -6.13 0.02 -5.74
CA PHE A 42 -4.75 0.29 -6.12
C PHE A 42 -3.86 0.30 -4.89
N ARG A 43 -2.62 -0.16 -5.03
CA ARG A 43 -1.58 -0.06 -4.00
C ARG A 43 -0.26 0.35 -4.62
N GLY A 44 0.30 1.48 -4.17
CA GLY A 44 1.61 1.96 -4.60
C GLY A 44 2.73 1.50 -3.68
N VAL A 45 3.85 1.10 -4.26
CA VAL A 45 5.05 0.66 -3.54
C VAL A 45 6.31 1.19 -4.23
N GLY A 46 7.30 1.63 -3.45
CA GLY A 46 8.56 2.18 -3.96
C GLY A 46 9.55 1.14 -4.48
N ASP A 47 9.27 -0.15 -4.23
CA ASP A 47 10.04 -1.30 -4.66
C ASP A 47 9.11 -2.29 -5.37
N SER A 48 9.40 -2.60 -6.64
CA SER A 48 8.62 -3.52 -7.46
C SER A 48 8.72 -4.99 -7.05
N ASP A 49 9.69 -5.33 -6.21
CA ASP A 49 9.86 -6.68 -5.64
C ASP A 49 8.97 -6.88 -4.39
N TYR A 50 8.31 -5.80 -3.94
CA TYR A 50 7.36 -5.85 -2.83
C TYR A 50 6.14 -6.71 -3.16
N LEU A 51 5.96 -7.78 -2.40
CA LEU A 51 4.81 -8.69 -2.50
C LEU A 51 3.55 -8.08 -1.90
N LEU A 52 2.35 -8.47 -2.36
CA LEU A 52 1.07 -8.11 -1.74
C LEU A 52 0.80 -8.92 -0.46
N CYS A 53 1.84 -9.07 0.36
CA CYS A 53 1.83 -9.76 1.63
C CYS A 53 1.78 -8.73 2.77
N PRO A 54 0.88 -8.81 3.76
CA PRO A 54 0.83 -7.91 4.91
C PRO A 54 2.15 -7.73 5.68
N SER A 55 2.26 -6.61 6.40
CA SER A 55 3.49 -6.23 7.12
C SER A 55 3.98 -7.26 8.15
N VAL A 56 3.05 -7.89 8.87
CA VAL A 56 3.38 -8.89 9.90
C VAL A 56 4.10 -10.10 9.32
N PHE A 57 3.70 -10.55 8.12
CA PHE A 57 4.28 -11.73 7.46
C PHE A 57 5.56 -11.42 6.68
N ARG A 58 5.76 -10.16 6.25
CA ARG A 58 7.02 -9.76 5.60
C ARG A 58 8.19 -9.68 6.57
N GLN A 59 7.92 -9.31 7.83
CA GLN A 59 8.97 -9.26 8.87
C GLN A 59 9.36 -10.66 9.33
N ASP A 60 8.37 -11.54 9.46
CA ASP A 60 8.57 -12.92 9.85
C ASP A 60 7.47 -13.79 9.22
N PRO A 61 7.76 -14.52 8.13
CA PRO A 61 6.79 -15.42 7.51
C PRO A 61 6.29 -16.52 8.47
N ALA A 62 7.06 -16.85 9.52
CA ALA A 62 6.64 -17.80 10.55
C ALA A 62 5.61 -17.20 11.53
N ARG A 63 5.44 -15.86 11.59
CA ARG A 63 4.37 -15.15 12.33
C ARG A 63 2.97 -15.32 11.71
N SER A 64 2.74 -16.39 10.95
CA SER A 64 1.38 -16.87 10.68
C SER A 64 0.60 -17.17 11.97
N ASP A 65 1.30 -17.34 13.09
CA ASP A 65 0.69 -17.48 14.39
C ASP A 65 -0.03 -16.20 14.85
N VAL A 66 -1.30 -16.38 15.20
CA VAL A 66 -2.24 -15.32 15.59
C VAL A 66 -1.84 -14.69 16.91
N ASP A 67 -1.24 -15.46 17.82
CA ASP A 67 -1.08 -15.07 19.22
C ASP A 67 -0.11 -13.90 19.40
N LEU A 68 0.92 -13.80 18.55
CA LEU A 68 1.87 -12.69 18.57
C LEU A 68 1.20 -11.36 18.16
N GLU A 69 0.41 -11.37 17.09
CA GLU A 69 -0.31 -10.16 16.65
C GLU A 69 -1.39 -9.74 17.66
N VAL A 70 -2.07 -10.72 18.28
CA VAL A 70 -3.01 -10.46 19.38
C VAL A 70 -2.30 -9.76 20.54
N SER A 71 -1.14 -10.28 20.96
CA SER A 71 -0.34 -9.70 22.04
C SER A 71 0.14 -8.28 21.70
N ASP A 72 0.67 -8.06 20.49
CA ASP A 72 1.11 -6.76 19.99
C ASP A 72 -0.06 -5.75 19.98
N LEU A 73 -1.26 -6.16 19.54
CA LEU A 73 -2.45 -5.31 19.55
C LEU A 73 -2.91 -4.98 20.97
N ILE A 74 -3.02 -5.97 21.85
CA ILE A 74 -3.43 -5.76 23.25
C ILE A 74 -2.46 -4.80 23.93
N PHE A 75 -1.15 -5.00 23.75
CA PHE A 75 -0.14 -4.11 24.29
C PHE A 75 -0.31 -2.68 23.78
N PHE A 76 -0.48 -2.49 22.47
CA PHE A 76 -0.73 -1.16 21.87
C PHE A 76 -1.97 -0.49 22.49
N LEU A 77 -3.11 -1.19 22.56
CA LEU A 77 -4.36 -0.64 23.10
C LEU A 77 -4.25 -0.30 24.60
N ARG A 78 -3.51 -1.10 25.38
CA ARG A 78 -3.19 -0.79 26.78
C ARG A 78 -2.43 0.53 26.90
N GLN A 79 -1.39 0.72 26.08
CA GLN A 79 -0.61 1.96 26.11
C GLN A 79 -1.47 3.18 25.72
N CYS A 80 -2.34 3.04 24.72
CA CYS A 80 -3.31 4.08 24.37
C CYS A 80 -4.25 4.41 25.53
N SER A 81 -4.81 3.39 26.18
CA SER A 81 -5.73 3.55 27.32
C SER A 81 -5.06 4.24 28.51
N ILE A 82 -3.87 3.78 28.92
CA ILE A 82 -3.07 4.38 30.02
C ILE A 82 -2.71 5.83 29.70
N SER A 83 -2.44 6.16 28.43
CA SER A 83 -2.13 7.51 27.98
C SER A 83 -3.35 8.42 27.84
N GLY A 84 -4.57 7.93 28.11
CA GLY A 84 -5.81 8.68 27.98
C GLY A 84 -6.19 9.01 26.53
N MET A 85 -5.69 8.24 25.56
CA MET A 85 -6.03 8.44 24.15
C MET A 85 -7.47 7.99 23.87
N PRO A 86 -8.22 8.72 23.03
CA PRO A 86 -9.57 8.30 22.65
C PRO A 86 -9.49 7.00 21.84
N LEU A 87 -10.11 5.94 22.34
CA LEU A 87 -10.28 4.67 21.63
C LEU A 87 -11.71 4.55 21.08
N PRO A 88 -11.90 3.84 19.95
CA PRO A 88 -13.23 3.43 19.49
C PRO A 88 -13.98 2.65 20.59
N PRO A 89 -15.33 2.63 20.58
CA PRO A 89 -16.10 1.75 21.46
C PRO A 89 -15.62 0.30 21.32
N MET A 90 -15.23 -0.31 22.45
CA MET A 90 -14.71 -1.67 22.53
C MET A 90 -15.80 -2.63 22.99
N HIS A 91 -15.78 -3.85 22.46
CA HIS A 91 -16.57 -4.95 22.99
C HIS A 91 -15.93 -5.49 24.28
N ASP A 92 -16.73 -6.12 25.15
CA ASP A 92 -16.34 -6.48 26.52
C ASP A 92 -15.15 -7.46 26.59
N ASP A 93 -15.01 -8.32 25.60
CA ASP A 93 -13.89 -9.27 25.46
C ASP A 93 -12.55 -8.54 25.32
N LEU A 94 -12.46 -7.60 24.37
CA LEU A 94 -11.26 -6.80 24.14
C LEU A 94 -11.03 -5.80 25.29
N ASN A 95 -12.11 -5.27 25.87
CA ASN A 95 -12.05 -4.38 27.02
C ASN A 95 -11.49 -5.12 28.25
N SER A 96 -11.92 -6.36 28.49
CA SER A 96 -11.37 -7.19 29.56
C SER A 96 -9.88 -7.50 29.31
N ALA A 97 -9.52 -7.82 28.07
CA ALA A 97 -8.15 -8.12 27.68
C ALA A 97 -7.17 -6.97 27.94
N ILE A 98 -7.58 -5.70 27.86
CA ILE A 98 -6.68 -4.57 28.17
C ILE A 98 -6.44 -4.36 29.68
N TYR A 99 -7.35 -4.78 30.57
CA TYR A 99 -7.21 -4.56 32.01
C TYR A 99 -6.63 -5.75 32.79
N VAL A 100 -6.58 -6.95 32.21
CA VAL A 100 -5.98 -8.13 32.86
C VAL A 100 -4.44 -8.01 32.85
N HIS A 101 -3.86 -7.58 33.98
CA HIS A 101 -2.47 -7.14 34.08
C HIS A 101 -1.37 -8.21 33.92
N ASN A 102 -1.66 -9.52 33.99
CA ASN A 102 -0.60 -10.52 34.20
C ASN A 102 -0.47 -11.66 33.18
N ASP A 103 -1.42 -11.88 32.28
CA ASP A 103 -1.26 -12.93 31.27
C ASP A 103 -0.75 -12.32 29.96
N ILE A 104 0.55 -12.51 29.72
CA ILE A 104 1.23 -12.22 28.45
C ILE A 104 0.72 -13.16 27.34
N ALA A 105 -0.01 -14.22 27.73
CA ALA A 105 -0.66 -15.20 26.85
C ALA A 105 -2.18 -15.02 26.88
N PHE A 106 -2.70 -14.03 26.15
CA PHE A 106 -4.12 -14.03 25.79
C PHE A 106 -4.33 -15.04 24.67
N ASP A 107 -4.73 -16.27 25.01
CA ASP A 107 -5.08 -17.27 24.01
C ASP A 107 -6.41 -16.90 23.35
N TRP A 108 -6.34 -16.21 22.22
CA TRP A 108 -7.52 -15.79 21.48
C TRP A 108 -8.33 -17.01 21.01
N LYS A 109 -7.65 -18.06 20.52
CA LYS A 109 -8.27 -19.26 19.92
C LYS A 109 -9.03 -20.08 20.96
N ALA A 110 -8.52 -20.20 22.18
CA ALA A 110 -9.21 -20.91 23.26
C ALA A 110 -10.44 -20.16 23.80
N ASN A 111 -10.46 -18.83 23.69
CA ASN A 111 -11.47 -17.98 24.32
C ASN A 111 -12.53 -17.42 23.37
N HIS A 112 -12.38 -17.58 22.04
CA HIS A 112 -13.31 -17.01 21.05
C HIS A 112 -13.70 -18.03 19.98
N ALA A 113 -15.01 -18.11 19.70
CA ALA A 113 -15.55 -18.95 18.63
C ALA A 113 -15.32 -18.38 17.21
N CYS A 114 -14.88 -17.12 17.08
CA CYS A 114 -14.69 -16.43 15.81
C CYS A 114 -13.22 -16.43 15.36
N SER A 115 -13.00 -16.52 14.04
CA SER A 115 -11.67 -16.46 13.44
C SER A 115 -11.02 -15.09 13.65
N TRP A 116 -9.74 -15.09 14.02
CA TRP A 116 -9.00 -13.85 14.18
C TRP A 116 -8.58 -13.26 12.82
N PRO A 117 -8.64 -11.93 12.67
CA PRO A 117 -9.36 -10.98 13.50
C PRO A 117 -10.85 -11.03 13.16
N CYS A 118 -11.68 -10.94 14.19
CA CYS A 118 -13.13 -10.83 14.02
C CYS A 118 -13.54 -9.38 13.70
N GLN A 119 -14.79 -9.19 13.28
CA GLN A 119 -15.26 -7.92 12.72
C GLN A 119 -15.10 -6.73 13.70
N HIS A 120 -15.34 -6.92 14.99
CA HIS A 120 -15.20 -5.85 15.99
C HIS A 120 -13.75 -5.50 16.35
N VAL A 121 -12.79 -6.36 16.01
CA VAL A 121 -11.35 -6.11 16.23
C VAL A 121 -10.71 -5.33 15.07
N LEU A 122 -11.25 -5.45 13.85
CA LEU A 122 -10.70 -4.82 12.63
C LEU A 122 -10.41 -3.31 12.76
N PRO A 123 -11.27 -2.48 13.39
CA PRO A 123 -10.98 -1.05 13.56
C PRO A 123 -9.72 -0.79 14.41
N PHE A 124 -9.45 -1.65 15.39
CA PHE A 124 -8.29 -1.52 16.27
C PHE A 124 -7.00 -1.96 15.58
N LEU A 125 -7.04 -3.01 14.76
CA LEU A 125 -5.89 -3.38 13.92
C LEU A 125 -5.55 -2.27 12.93
N ALA A 126 -6.54 -1.66 12.30
CA ALA A 126 -6.31 -0.55 11.39
C ALA A 126 -5.72 0.68 12.10
N LEU A 127 -6.21 0.97 13.32
CA LEU A 127 -5.64 2.02 14.17
C LEU A 127 -4.17 1.73 14.53
N ALA A 128 -3.87 0.50 14.96
CA ALA A 128 -2.52 0.08 15.31
C ALA A 128 -1.57 0.18 14.11
N GLN A 129 -2.00 -0.29 12.94
CA GLN A 129 -1.24 -0.18 11.69
C GLN A 129 -0.97 1.27 11.29
N HIS A 130 -1.93 2.18 11.50
CA HIS A 130 -1.72 3.61 11.25
C HIS A 130 -0.56 4.19 12.08
N HIS A 131 -0.32 3.64 13.27
CA HIS A 131 0.75 4.04 14.18
C HIS A 131 2.01 3.15 14.08
N GLY A 132 2.11 2.31 13.06
CA GLY A 132 3.32 1.54 12.76
C GLY A 132 3.40 0.15 13.41
N VAL A 133 2.33 -0.31 14.07
CA VAL A 133 2.23 -1.70 14.52
C VAL A 133 2.03 -2.60 13.31
N SER A 134 2.78 -3.69 13.21
CA SER A 134 2.66 -4.60 12.07
C SER A 134 1.42 -5.47 12.23
N THR A 135 0.58 -5.50 11.19
CA THR A 135 -0.67 -6.25 11.18
C THR A 135 -0.81 -7.07 9.89
N ARG A 136 -1.80 -7.97 9.88
CA ARG A 136 -2.23 -8.77 8.73
C ARG A 136 -3.16 -8.04 7.77
N LEU A 137 -3.47 -6.77 8.03
CA LEU A 137 -4.22 -5.94 7.11
C LEU A 137 -3.27 -5.39 6.04
N LEU A 138 -3.69 -5.45 4.78
CA LEU A 138 -2.98 -4.82 3.67
C LEU A 138 -3.76 -3.62 3.17
N ASP A 139 -3.13 -2.45 3.13
CA ASP A 139 -3.77 -1.20 2.72
C ASP A 139 -3.93 -1.05 1.20
N TRP A 140 -5.04 -0.47 0.78
CA TRP A 140 -5.35 -0.16 -0.61
C TRP A 140 -6.04 1.21 -0.69
N THR A 141 -6.08 1.78 -1.88
CA THR A 141 -6.86 2.99 -2.19
C THR A 141 -7.75 2.77 -3.39
N TYR A 142 -8.93 3.40 -3.38
CA TYR A 142 -9.77 3.51 -4.59
C TYR A 142 -9.27 4.53 -5.61
N ASP A 143 -8.26 5.32 -5.26
CA ASP A 143 -7.73 6.39 -6.10
C ASP A 143 -6.35 6.03 -6.68
N PRO A 144 -6.22 5.85 -8.01
CA PRO A 144 -4.91 5.55 -8.59
C PRO A 144 -3.90 6.67 -8.36
N MET A 145 -4.32 7.93 -8.22
CA MET A 145 -3.39 9.04 -7.98
C MET A 145 -2.73 8.94 -6.61
N ILE A 146 -3.47 8.43 -5.63
CA ILE A 146 -2.97 8.21 -4.28
C ILE A 146 -2.01 7.01 -4.26
N ALA A 147 -2.30 5.96 -5.04
CA ALA A 147 -1.36 4.86 -5.22
C ALA A 147 -0.07 5.32 -5.92
N ILE A 148 -0.16 6.09 -7.01
CA ILE A 148 1.01 6.66 -7.68
C ILE A 148 1.82 7.53 -6.71
N TYR A 149 1.17 8.35 -5.89
CA TYR A 149 1.82 9.14 -4.85
C TYR A 149 2.59 8.27 -3.84
N PHE A 150 1.99 7.19 -3.33
CA PHE A 150 2.68 6.28 -2.40
C PHE A 150 3.86 5.55 -3.05
N ALA A 151 3.73 5.13 -4.32
CA ALA A 151 4.83 4.52 -5.05
C ALA A 151 6.00 5.50 -5.25
N ALA A 152 5.70 6.75 -5.61
CA ALA A 152 6.72 7.79 -5.82
C ALA A 152 7.41 8.21 -4.52
N THR A 153 6.65 8.47 -3.45
CA THR A 153 7.19 8.84 -2.12
C THR A 153 8.10 7.76 -1.55
N SER A 154 7.63 6.52 -1.53
CA SER A 154 8.41 5.38 -1.02
C SER A 154 9.68 5.18 -1.84
N SER A 155 9.62 5.29 -3.18
CA SER A 155 10.80 5.19 -4.04
C SER A 155 11.81 6.31 -3.75
N MET A 156 11.35 7.54 -3.54
CA MET A 156 12.21 8.66 -3.13
C MET A 156 12.86 8.45 -1.76
N GLU A 157 12.16 7.83 -0.80
CA GLU A 157 12.72 7.50 0.51
C GLU A 157 13.85 6.46 0.41
N HIS A 158 13.72 5.46 -0.47
CA HIS A 158 14.81 4.53 -0.77
C HIS A 158 16.03 5.23 -1.37
N VAL A 159 15.82 6.13 -2.34
CA VAL A 159 16.89 6.93 -2.95
C VAL A 159 17.59 7.82 -1.92
N ALA A 160 16.82 8.50 -1.07
CA ALA A 160 17.37 9.36 -0.01
C ALA A 160 18.17 8.56 1.03
N THR A 161 17.68 7.37 1.40
CA THR A 161 18.38 6.47 2.33
C THR A 161 19.71 6.00 1.76
N ALA A 162 19.73 5.53 0.51
CA ALA A 162 20.96 5.11 -0.17
C ALA A 162 21.97 6.26 -0.28
N PHE A 163 21.49 7.48 -0.61
CA PHE A 163 22.34 8.66 -0.64
C PHE A 163 22.98 8.95 0.73
N LYS A 164 22.17 8.92 1.80
CA LYS A 164 22.64 9.14 3.17
C LYS A 164 23.67 8.11 3.61
N LEU A 165 23.45 6.84 3.30
CA LEU A 165 24.41 5.77 3.62
C LEU A 165 25.75 5.97 2.90
N LYS A 166 25.71 6.43 1.64
CA LYS A 166 26.91 6.61 0.81
C LYS A 166 27.70 7.87 1.11
N HIS A 167 27.01 8.97 1.46
CA HIS A 167 27.60 10.30 1.57
C HIS A 167 27.63 10.84 3.00
N GLY A 168 26.93 10.22 3.96
CA GLY A 168 26.78 10.71 5.33
C GLY A 168 25.88 11.96 5.44
N GLU A 169 25.38 12.47 4.31
CA GLU A 169 24.51 13.64 4.22
C GLU A 169 23.07 13.22 3.96
N ASP A 170 22.13 13.87 4.63
CA ASP A 170 20.71 13.60 4.42
C ASP A 170 20.21 14.37 3.19
N LEU A 171 19.90 13.65 2.10
CA LEU A 171 19.35 14.21 0.87
C LEU A 171 18.06 15.00 1.11
N LEU A 172 17.29 14.62 2.14
CA LEU A 172 16.04 15.26 2.55
C LEU A 172 16.20 16.10 3.84
N GLY A 173 17.42 16.16 4.38
CA GLY A 173 17.73 16.84 5.63
C GLY A 173 17.92 18.33 5.42
N PHE A 174 17.06 19.12 6.07
CA PHE A 174 17.23 20.58 6.12
C PHE A 174 18.44 20.95 6.97
N ASN A 175 19.46 21.55 6.35
CA ASN A 175 20.35 22.44 7.08
C ASN A 175 19.71 23.84 7.09
N ARG A 176 19.33 24.35 8.27
CA ARG A 176 18.61 25.63 8.44
C ARG A 176 19.35 26.84 7.85
N ASP A 177 20.66 26.73 7.65
CA ASP A 177 21.52 27.86 7.26
C ASP A 177 22.01 27.80 5.80
N ARG A 178 21.72 26.73 5.05
CA ARG A 178 22.02 26.63 3.61
C ARG A 178 21.00 25.76 2.89
N PHE A 179 19.94 26.37 2.38
CA PHE A 179 19.13 25.74 1.35
C PHE A 179 19.83 25.96 0.01
N ASP A 180 20.69 25.02 -0.38
CA ASP A 180 21.23 24.99 -1.73
C ASP A 180 20.61 23.84 -2.52
N PRO A 181 19.54 24.10 -3.29
CA PRO A 181 19.02 23.11 -4.19
C PRO A 181 20.04 22.64 -5.24
N LEU A 182 21.22 23.29 -5.42
CA LEU A 182 22.30 22.93 -6.37
C LEU A 182 22.94 21.56 -6.15
N GLN A 183 22.72 20.90 -5.03
CA GLN A 183 23.17 19.51 -4.89
C GLN A 183 22.32 18.50 -5.69
N LEU A 184 21.06 18.80 -6.03
CA LEU A 184 20.28 17.96 -6.97
C LEU A 184 20.79 18.04 -8.43
N ALA A 185 21.76 18.92 -8.73
CA ALA A 185 22.46 18.97 -10.01
C ALA A 185 23.41 17.78 -10.17
N TYR A 186 23.62 17.02 -9.09
CA TYR A 186 24.26 15.73 -9.10
C TYR A 186 23.31 14.64 -9.66
N LYS A 187 22.61 14.90 -10.77
CA LYS A 187 21.98 13.84 -11.59
C LYS A 187 22.96 12.70 -11.91
N SER A 188 24.26 13.00 -11.89
CA SER A 188 25.40 12.07 -12.06
C SER A 188 25.80 11.28 -10.80
N TYR A 189 25.36 11.66 -9.59
CA TYR A 189 25.72 10.97 -8.34
C TYR A 189 24.53 10.40 -7.57
N LEU A 190 23.30 10.67 -8.01
CA LEU A 190 22.16 9.93 -7.50
C LEU A 190 22.45 8.43 -7.68
N PRO A 191 22.23 7.61 -6.64
CA PRO A 191 22.66 6.22 -6.58
C PRO A 191 21.80 5.29 -7.46
N TRP A 192 21.51 5.68 -8.71
CA TRP A 192 20.71 4.88 -9.64
C TRP A 192 21.31 3.51 -9.95
N SER A 193 22.64 3.41 -9.86
CA SER A 193 23.40 2.17 -10.04
C SER A 193 23.76 1.49 -8.71
N ASP A 194 23.33 2.05 -7.58
CA ASP A 194 23.56 1.44 -6.28
C ASP A 194 22.58 0.27 -6.10
N SER A 195 23.12 -0.90 -5.77
CA SER A 195 22.32 -2.11 -5.57
C SER A 195 21.33 -1.99 -4.41
N THR A 196 21.48 -1.00 -3.53
CA THR A 196 20.57 -0.75 -2.41
C THR A 196 19.31 0.02 -2.80
N VAL A 197 19.27 0.63 -4.00
CA VAL A 197 18.08 1.31 -4.52
C VAL A 197 17.27 0.32 -5.35
N PRO A 198 15.96 0.15 -5.09
CA PRO A 198 15.09 -0.66 -5.94
C PRO A 198 15.17 -0.24 -7.41
N LYS A 199 15.21 -1.19 -8.33
CA LYS A 199 15.34 -0.91 -9.77
C LYS A 199 14.11 -0.21 -10.35
N SER A 200 12.95 -0.51 -9.78
CA SER A 200 11.66 0.07 -10.18
C SER A 200 10.73 0.19 -8.98
N LEU A 201 9.82 1.15 -9.06
CA LEU A 201 8.61 1.24 -8.23
C LEU A 201 7.45 0.55 -8.93
N ALA A 202 6.36 0.29 -8.21
CA ALA A 202 5.18 -0.35 -8.77
C ALA A 202 3.85 0.21 -8.23
N VAL A 203 2.81 0.10 -9.06
CA VAL A 203 1.42 0.18 -8.63
C VAL A 203 0.74 -1.14 -8.95
N TRP A 204 0.20 -1.77 -7.91
CA TRP A 204 -0.65 -2.94 -8.01
C TRP A 204 -2.10 -2.50 -8.21
N CYS A 205 -2.82 -3.22 -9.07
CA CYS A 205 -4.22 -2.97 -9.40
C CYS A 205 -5.00 -4.28 -9.37
N THR A 206 -6.20 -4.29 -8.80
CA THR A 206 -7.17 -5.37 -8.98
C THR A 206 -8.59 -4.82 -8.82
N SER A 207 -9.61 -5.64 -9.07
CA SER A 207 -11.00 -5.23 -8.92
C SER A 207 -11.62 -5.70 -7.61
N VAL A 208 -12.52 -4.88 -7.07
CA VAL A 208 -13.36 -5.26 -5.94
C VAL A 208 -14.17 -6.50 -6.25
N ALA A 209 -14.60 -6.67 -7.51
CA ALA A 209 -15.31 -7.87 -7.96
C ALA A 209 -14.42 -9.12 -7.81
N ALA A 210 -13.17 -9.08 -8.28
CA ALA A 210 -12.22 -10.17 -8.12
C ALA A 210 -11.99 -10.50 -6.64
N VAL A 211 -11.73 -9.49 -5.79
CA VAL A 211 -11.55 -9.71 -4.35
C VAL A 211 -12.79 -10.34 -3.71
N LYS A 212 -13.99 -9.80 -3.98
CA LYS A 212 -15.24 -10.33 -3.41
C LYS A 212 -15.56 -11.74 -3.87
N ALA A 213 -15.23 -12.08 -5.11
CA ALA A 213 -15.49 -13.40 -5.66
C ALA A 213 -14.73 -14.50 -4.89
N THR A 214 -13.57 -14.17 -4.32
CA THR A 214 -12.81 -15.07 -3.44
C THR A 214 -13.54 -15.41 -2.13
N GLY A 215 -14.48 -14.57 -1.69
CA GLY A 215 -15.14 -14.67 -0.38
C GLY A 215 -16.06 -15.88 -0.20
N GLY A 216 -16.58 -16.47 -1.28
CA GLY A 216 -17.49 -17.62 -1.24
C GLY A 216 -18.86 -17.35 -0.57
N SER A 217 -19.86 -18.17 -0.89
CA SER A 217 -21.17 -18.19 -0.21
C SER A 217 -21.32 -19.37 0.75
N ASN A 218 -20.36 -20.30 0.76
CA ASN A 218 -20.42 -21.54 1.52
C ASN A 218 -19.17 -21.68 2.40
N GLU A 219 -19.37 -22.21 3.60
CA GLU A 219 -18.36 -22.44 4.66
C GLU A 219 -17.16 -23.33 4.26
N SER A 220 -17.11 -23.80 3.00
CA SER A 220 -16.06 -24.67 2.46
C SER A 220 -15.06 -23.99 1.51
N ASN A 221 -15.22 -22.69 1.20
CA ASN A 221 -14.33 -22.02 0.23
C ASN A 221 -13.00 -21.61 0.89
N LEU A 222 -11.93 -22.30 0.49
CA LEU A 222 -10.59 -22.25 1.08
C LEU A 222 -9.79 -20.96 0.80
N ASN A 223 -10.29 -20.03 -0.04
CA ASN A 223 -9.51 -18.89 -0.54
C ASN A 223 -10.15 -17.53 -0.23
N THR A 224 -10.44 -17.21 1.03
CA THR A 224 -11.16 -15.98 1.40
C THR A 224 -10.24 -14.75 1.46
N VAL A 225 -10.41 -13.79 0.55
CA VAL A 225 -9.91 -12.41 0.70
C VAL A 225 -11.07 -11.49 1.06
N GLU A 226 -11.03 -10.90 2.24
CA GLU A 226 -12.06 -10.01 2.77
C GLU A 226 -11.69 -8.54 2.53
N LEU A 227 -12.67 -7.74 2.10
CA LEU A 227 -12.53 -6.28 2.04
C LEU A 227 -12.95 -5.68 3.39
N VAL A 228 -12.02 -4.98 4.02
CA VAL A 228 -12.20 -4.37 5.34
C VAL A 228 -12.31 -2.86 5.19
N HIS A 229 -13.45 -2.34 5.63
CA HIS A 229 -13.71 -0.90 5.70
C HIS A 229 -13.70 -0.45 7.15
N VAL A 230 -12.89 0.57 7.44
CA VAL A 230 -12.81 1.16 8.78
C VAL A 230 -13.67 2.41 8.83
N PRO A 231 -14.43 2.63 9.91
CA PRO A 231 -15.25 3.83 10.06
C PRO A 231 -14.44 5.11 9.88
N ARG A 232 -14.99 6.03 9.06
CA ARG A 232 -14.32 7.28 8.66
C ARG A 232 -13.97 8.19 9.83
N SER A 233 -14.73 8.11 10.93
CA SER A 233 -14.52 8.88 12.15
C SER A 233 -13.22 8.53 12.87
N LEU A 234 -12.68 7.33 12.65
CA LEU A 234 -11.51 6.82 13.36
C LEU A 234 -10.19 7.16 12.67
N ALA A 235 -10.23 7.60 11.41
CA ALA A 235 -9.02 7.88 10.65
C ALA A 235 -9.28 8.89 9.50
N PRO A 236 -9.08 10.21 9.75
CA PRO A 236 -9.27 11.24 8.71
C PRO A 236 -8.35 11.04 7.50
N ASN A 237 -7.16 10.44 7.71
CA ASN A 237 -6.23 10.08 6.65
C ASN A 237 -6.79 9.00 5.72
N ILE A 238 -7.52 8.00 6.24
CA ILE A 238 -8.17 6.96 5.41
C ILE A 238 -9.21 7.60 4.47
N LEU A 239 -9.93 8.64 4.94
CA LEU A 239 -10.89 9.35 4.10
C LEU A 239 -10.21 10.09 2.94
N ALA A 240 -9.17 10.88 3.24
CA ALA A 240 -8.40 11.58 2.22
C ALA A 240 -7.75 10.62 1.22
N GLN A 241 -7.32 9.46 1.71
CA GLN A 241 -6.70 8.41 0.92
C GLN A 241 -7.69 7.54 0.15
N LYS A 242 -9.02 7.72 0.35
CA LYS A 242 -10.06 6.79 -0.11
C LYS A 242 -9.67 5.33 0.18
N GLY A 243 -9.14 5.13 1.38
CA GLY A 243 -8.45 3.92 1.79
C GLY A 243 -9.40 2.81 2.19
N LEU A 244 -8.91 1.58 2.07
CA LEU A 244 -9.52 0.36 2.58
C LEU A 244 -8.41 -0.64 2.89
N PHE A 245 -8.78 -1.78 3.46
CA PHE A 245 -7.86 -2.89 3.66
C PHE A 245 -8.37 -4.17 3.02
N THR A 246 -7.45 -5.09 2.75
CA THR A 246 -7.77 -6.50 2.49
C THR A 246 -7.23 -7.36 3.61
N LEU A 247 -7.91 -8.47 3.88
CA LEU A 247 -7.52 -9.49 4.84
C LEU A 247 -7.60 -10.86 4.18
N VAL A 248 -6.48 -11.59 4.17
CA VAL A 248 -6.44 -12.97 3.67
C VAL A 248 -6.74 -13.93 4.82
N ARG A 249 -7.66 -14.86 4.59
CA ARG A 249 -8.00 -15.96 5.51
C ARG A 249 -7.85 -17.34 4.87
N GLY A 250 -7.41 -17.38 3.61
CA GLY A 250 -7.34 -18.59 2.82
C GLY A 250 -6.18 -19.52 3.15
N PHE A 251 -6.30 -20.78 2.75
CA PHE A 251 -5.31 -21.84 2.89
C PHE A 251 -5.19 -22.60 1.57
N LEU A 252 -3.95 -22.91 1.17
CA LEU A 252 -3.65 -23.86 0.10
C LEU A 252 -3.36 -25.23 0.74
N GLY A 253 -4.36 -26.10 0.75
CA GLY A 253 -4.32 -27.33 1.56
C GLY A 253 -4.24 -27.00 3.05
N ASN A 254 -3.13 -27.34 3.70
CA ASN A 254 -2.88 -27.02 5.12
C ASN A 254 -1.97 -25.80 5.33
N THR A 255 -1.52 -25.16 4.25
CA THR A 255 -0.58 -24.03 4.32
C THR A 255 -1.37 -22.71 4.23
N PRO A 256 -1.21 -21.77 5.18
CA PRO A 256 -1.88 -20.47 5.09
C PRO A 256 -1.38 -19.68 3.89
N ILE A 257 -2.31 -19.07 3.15
CA ILE A 257 -1.96 -18.11 2.10
C ILE A 257 -1.76 -16.75 2.77
N LEU A 258 -0.62 -16.12 2.48
CA LEU A 258 -0.24 -14.86 3.14
C LEU A 258 -0.42 -13.66 2.21
N CYS A 259 -0.23 -13.84 0.90
CA CYS A 259 -0.29 -12.78 -0.09
C CYS A 259 -1.67 -12.69 -0.76
N VAL A 260 -2.13 -11.47 -1.04
CA VAL A 260 -3.42 -11.22 -1.68
C VAL A 260 -3.44 -11.70 -3.13
N ASP A 261 -2.36 -11.50 -3.89
CA ASP A 261 -2.27 -11.96 -5.28
C ASP A 261 -2.28 -13.49 -5.37
N GLU A 262 -1.57 -14.17 -4.47
CA GLU A 262 -1.59 -15.64 -4.37
C GLU A 262 -3.00 -16.16 -4.05
N ALA A 263 -3.72 -15.52 -3.11
CA ALA A 263 -5.08 -15.93 -2.75
C ALA A 263 -6.06 -15.77 -3.92
N ILE A 264 -5.96 -14.66 -4.66
CA ILE A 264 -6.80 -14.43 -5.86
C ILE A 264 -6.43 -15.43 -6.97
N ALA A 265 -5.15 -15.71 -7.16
CA ALA A 265 -4.68 -16.67 -8.16
C ALA A 265 -5.11 -18.11 -7.85
N ALA A 266 -4.98 -18.53 -6.59
CA ALA A 266 -5.46 -19.83 -6.13
C ALA A 266 -6.97 -19.98 -6.36
N TRP A 267 -7.75 -18.97 -5.98
CA TRP A 267 -9.19 -18.95 -6.23
C TRP A 267 -9.53 -19.03 -7.73
N ARG A 268 -8.81 -18.28 -8.58
CA ARG A 268 -9.00 -18.31 -10.05
C ARG A 268 -8.78 -19.71 -10.59
N CYS A 269 -7.71 -20.39 -10.21
CA CYS A 269 -7.38 -21.73 -10.69
C CYS A 269 -8.46 -22.76 -10.33
N GLU A 270 -9.08 -22.64 -9.15
CA GLU A 270 -10.16 -23.52 -8.71
C GLU A 270 -11.53 -23.17 -9.29
N ASN A 271 -11.73 -21.91 -9.71
CA ASN A 271 -13.04 -21.35 -10.09
C ASN A 271 -13.01 -20.69 -11.48
N GLU A 272 -12.30 -21.29 -12.44
CA GLU A 272 -12.05 -20.69 -13.76
C GLU A 272 -13.34 -20.23 -14.47
N ASP A 273 -14.40 -21.05 -14.46
CA ASP A 273 -15.68 -20.70 -15.06
C ASP A 273 -16.36 -19.49 -14.41
N ALA A 274 -16.26 -19.36 -13.08
CA ALA A 274 -16.81 -18.24 -12.34
C ALA A 274 -15.98 -16.98 -12.55
N PHE A 275 -14.65 -17.11 -12.55
CA PHE A 275 -13.71 -16.03 -12.86
C PHE A 275 -13.94 -15.50 -14.28
N ASN A 276 -14.17 -16.38 -15.26
CA ASN A 276 -14.40 -16.00 -16.65
C ASN A 276 -15.73 -15.26 -16.88
N LYS A 277 -16.70 -15.39 -15.96
CA LYS A 277 -17.96 -14.62 -15.96
C LYS A 277 -17.81 -13.19 -15.43
N ILE A 278 -16.73 -12.89 -14.69
CA ILE A 278 -16.43 -11.51 -14.28
C ILE A 278 -16.17 -10.70 -15.55
N HIS A 279 -16.92 -9.60 -15.72
CA HIS A 279 -16.94 -8.86 -16.97
C HIS A 279 -15.53 -8.33 -17.31
N PRO A 280 -15.05 -8.43 -18.57
CA PRO A 280 -13.68 -8.01 -18.92
C PRO A 280 -13.36 -6.54 -18.61
N THR A 281 -14.36 -5.65 -18.66
CA THR A 281 -14.19 -4.23 -18.29
C THR A 281 -14.10 -4.00 -16.78
N GLU A 282 -14.30 -5.03 -15.96
CA GLU A 282 -14.11 -4.98 -14.52
C GLU A 282 -12.66 -5.27 -14.13
N HIS A 283 -11.75 -5.55 -15.08
CA HIS A 283 -10.33 -5.79 -14.80
C HIS A 283 -10.12 -6.86 -13.71
N ARG A 284 -10.57 -8.09 -14.02
CA ARG A 284 -10.59 -9.25 -13.11
C ARG A 284 -9.21 -9.77 -12.67
N GLU A 285 -8.16 -9.42 -13.38
CA GLU A 285 -6.78 -9.86 -13.10
C GLU A 285 -6.10 -8.96 -12.08
N VAL A 286 -5.20 -9.52 -11.27
CA VAL A 286 -4.24 -8.73 -10.51
C VAL A 286 -3.16 -8.25 -11.48
N VAL A 287 -2.90 -6.95 -11.51
CA VAL A 287 -1.92 -6.33 -12.41
C VAL A 287 -0.87 -5.59 -11.60
N LYS A 288 0.40 -5.78 -11.95
CA LYS A 288 1.52 -4.99 -11.44
C LYS A 288 2.06 -4.10 -12.55
N VAL A 289 1.87 -2.79 -12.44
CA VAL A 289 2.45 -1.80 -13.36
C VAL A 289 3.73 -1.27 -12.74
N THR A 290 4.84 -1.24 -13.48
CA THR A 290 6.16 -0.85 -12.96
C THR A 290 6.74 0.34 -13.71
N LEU A 291 7.54 1.15 -13.00
CA LEU A 291 8.29 2.27 -13.57
C LEU A 291 9.73 2.24 -13.03
N PRO A 292 10.77 2.36 -13.88
CA PRO A 292 12.15 2.47 -13.44
C PRO A 292 12.36 3.61 -12.42
N THR A 293 13.08 3.33 -11.33
CA THR A 293 13.29 4.30 -10.23
C THR A 293 13.97 5.59 -10.69
N LYS A 294 14.80 5.53 -11.74
CA LYS A 294 15.42 6.71 -12.38
C LYS A 294 14.42 7.75 -12.89
N LEU A 295 13.14 7.39 -13.04
CA LEU A 295 12.06 8.27 -13.52
C LEU A 295 11.21 8.84 -12.38
N VAL A 296 11.47 8.49 -11.12
CA VAL A 296 10.66 8.91 -9.96
C VAL A 296 10.57 10.43 -9.82
N ALA A 297 11.63 11.17 -10.16
CA ALA A 297 11.64 12.63 -10.09
C ALA A 297 10.61 13.25 -11.05
N GLY A 298 10.50 12.74 -12.28
CA GLY A 298 9.48 13.18 -13.24
C GLY A 298 8.07 12.76 -12.82
N LEU A 299 7.93 11.63 -12.11
CA LEU A 299 6.65 11.21 -11.55
C LEU A 299 6.20 12.15 -10.41
N CYS A 300 7.12 12.60 -9.55
CA CYS A 300 6.84 13.61 -8.52
C CYS A 300 6.43 14.96 -9.13
N GLU A 301 7.07 15.37 -10.24
CA GLU A 301 6.71 16.59 -10.97
C GLU A 301 5.29 16.50 -11.55
N LEU A 302 4.93 15.37 -12.17
CA LEU A 302 3.57 15.14 -12.65
C LEU A 302 2.54 15.22 -11.51
N LEU A 303 2.81 14.57 -10.36
CA LEU A 303 1.93 14.64 -9.19
C LEU A 303 1.73 16.07 -8.70
N TRP A 304 2.80 16.87 -8.68
CA TRP A 304 2.75 18.29 -8.33
C TRP A 304 1.87 19.10 -9.29
N GLN A 305 2.05 18.92 -10.60
CA GLN A 305 1.25 19.58 -11.64
C GLN A 305 -0.24 19.20 -11.55
N LEU A 306 -0.55 17.99 -11.09
CA LEU A 306 -1.91 17.51 -10.84
C LEU A 306 -2.45 17.86 -9.44
N GLU A 307 -1.75 18.71 -8.69
CA GLU A 307 -2.10 19.13 -7.32
C GLU A 307 -2.23 17.96 -6.31
N ILE A 308 -1.60 16.82 -6.60
CA ILE A 308 -1.49 15.68 -5.70
C ILE A 308 -0.24 15.88 -4.83
N THR A 309 -0.46 16.33 -3.61
CA THR A 309 0.59 16.71 -2.67
C THR A 309 0.42 15.97 -1.34
N PRO A 310 1.46 15.95 -0.48
CA PRO A 310 1.33 15.40 0.86
C PRO A 310 0.16 16.01 1.67
N ALA A 311 -0.20 17.26 1.40
CA ALA A 311 -1.32 17.93 2.07
C ALA A 311 -2.70 17.40 1.62
N THR A 312 -2.82 16.95 0.37
CA THR A 312 -4.07 16.37 -0.15
C THR A 312 -4.24 14.90 0.22
N VAL A 313 -3.13 14.18 0.46
CA VAL A 313 -3.13 12.77 0.88
C VAL A 313 -3.12 12.59 2.42
N MET A 314 -2.55 13.55 3.15
CA MET A 314 -2.46 13.55 4.62
C MET A 314 -2.95 14.89 5.18
N PRO A 315 -4.27 15.08 5.39
CA PRO A 315 -4.78 16.34 5.92
C PRO A 315 -4.19 16.69 7.29
N GLY A 316 -3.83 17.96 7.47
CA GLY A 316 -3.30 18.50 8.73
C GLY A 316 -1.92 19.15 8.58
N PHE A 317 -1.41 19.69 9.68
CA PHE A 317 -0.15 20.46 9.68
C PHE A 317 1.06 19.64 9.21
N ALA A 318 1.11 18.34 9.55
CA ALA A 318 2.18 17.46 9.11
C ALA A 318 2.19 17.30 7.57
N GLY A 319 1.03 17.11 6.95
CA GLY A 319 0.91 17.03 5.49
C GLY A 319 1.24 18.36 4.81
N ALA A 320 0.76 19.48 5.36
CA ALA A 320 1.10 20.81 4.86
C ALA A 320 2.62 21.09 4.90
N ALA A 321 3.28 20.73 6.01
CA ALA A 321 4.72 20.85 6.15
C ALA A 321 5.46 19.95 5.13
N LYS A 322 5.02 18.71 4.93
CA LYS A 322 5.57 17.82 3.88
C LYS A 322 5.35 18.39 2.48
N ALA A 323 4.20 18.99 2.20
CA ALA A 323 3.89 19.58 0.89
C ALA A 323 4.81 20.78 0.56
N LEU A 324 5.14 21.62 1.54
CA LEU A 324 6.13 22.68 1.35
C LEU A 324 7.50 22.11 0.94
N ARG A 325 7.95 21.03 1.60
CA ARG A 325 9.22 20.38 1.26
C ARG A 325 9.22 19.83 -0.17
N TRP A 326 8.10 19.22 -0.56
CA TRP A 326 7.88 18.76 -1.93
C TRP A 326 7.90 19.89 -2.96
N ALA A 327 7.25 21.02 -2.67
CA ALA A 327 7.26 22.20 -3.52
C ALA A 327 8.68 22.73 -3.75
N GLN A 328 9.48 22.78 -2.69
CA GLN A 328 10.87 23.23 -2.75
C GLN A 328 11.74 22.28 -3.58
N LEU A 329 11.51 20.97 -3.49
CA LEU A 329 12.17 19.96 -4.33
C LEU A 329 11.76 20.09 -5.80
N ALA A 330 10.46 20.24 -6.08
CA ALA A 330 9.94 20.41 -7.44
C ALA A 330 10.49 21.69 -8.10
N TYR A 331 10.50 22.80 -7.37
CA TYR A 331 11.07 24.08 -7.83
C TYR A 331 12.58 23.97 -8.11
N ALA A 332 13.32 23.19 -7.32
CA ALA A 332 14.72 22.90 -7.55
C ALA A 332 14.98 22.10 -8.83
N LEU A 333 14.06 21.18 -9.17
CA LEU A 333 14.09 20.37 -10.39
C LEU A 333 13.75 21.22 -11.64
N ASP A 334 12.69 22.03 -11.57
CA ASP A 334 12.18 22.87 -12.67
C ASP A 334 13.19 23.96 -13.10
N LYS A 335 13.79 24.68 -12.13
CA LYS A 335 14.82 25.71 -12.43
C LYS A 335 16.08 25.16 -13.11
N ARG A 336 16.29 23.85 -13.14
CA ARG A 336 17.38 23.19 -13.89
C ARG A 336 16.93 22.48 -15.16
N ALA A 337 15.63 22.38 -15.41
CA ALA A 337 15.07 21.93 -16.68
C ALA A 337 14.98 23.07 -17.72
N GLN A 338 15.03 24.34 -17.29
CA GLN A 338 14.95 25.49 -18.21
C GLN A 338 16.01 25.52 -19.34
N PRO A 339 17.27 25.08 -19.16
CA PRO A 339 18.21 24.97 -20.29
C PRO A 339 17.92 23.79 -21.24
N TYR A 340 17.07 22.83 -20.84
CA TYR A 340 16.77 21.60 -21.59
C TYR A 340 15.35 21.58 -22.18
N LEU A 341 14.47 22.50 -21.78
CA LEU A 341 13.13 22.69 -22.35
C LEU A 341 13.07 23.76 -23.45
N GLN A 342 14.17 24.45 -23.75
CA GLN A 342 14.29 25.23 -25.00
C GLN A 342 14.73 24.34 -26.17
N LYS A 343 13.82 23.46 -26.62
CA LYS A 343 13.60 23.07 -28.02
C LYS A 343 12.54 21.97 -28.07
N GLY A 344 11.35 22.34 -28.51
CA GLY A 344 10.28 21.39 -28.81
C GLY A 344 8.92 21.96 -28.44
N ASP A 345 8.39 22.78 -29.36
CA ASP A 345 7.02 23.25 -29.57
C ASP A 345 5.98 23.11 -28.46
N SER A 346 5.29 24.24 -28.22
CA SER A 346 4.17 24.39 -27.30
C SER A 346 3.11 23.32 -27.47
N LEU A 347 2.77 22.64 -26.38
CA LEU A 347 1.54 21.88 -26.23
C LEU A 347 0.57 22.68 -25.36
N LEU A 348 -0.17 23.56 -26.04
CA LEU A 348 -1.56 23.88 -25.69
C LEU A 348 -2.46 23.16 -26.70
#